data_AF-A0A1Y2BTD9-F1
#
_entry.id   AF-A0A1Y2BTD9-F1
#
_cell.length_a   1.000
_cell.length_b   1.000
_cell.length_c   1.000
_cell.angle_alpha   90.00
_cell.angle_beta   90.00
_cell.angle_gamma   90.00
#
_symmetry.space_group_name_H-M   'P 1'
#
loop_
_entity.id
_entity.type
_entity.pdbx_description
1 polymer ?
#
loop_
_entity_poly.entity_id
_entity_poly.type
_entity_poly.pdbx_seq_one_letter_code
_entity_poly.pdbx_strand_id
1 'polypeptide(L)'
;MNGRPSTSTTQTTQTKASSNEWSFSTPEQTQATFAAMFSELKGLTQFTTSMYVMTYPEGLQLGYSCYRDSKGKTTYYWWNQTGFTLSIYLCDNAGHPLEPPLKSNTDKGDGTASNAGNNNTLSNGVNGNQGANLNYSTAQFAFTNTYLYDSVAYKSSYAFAINSVTGEKATFGNDWTLEFVSTQINEILKVFKYPVFAAAVECETGYVLGTSSTAQLFNDSVIYSVREVDDPFFKDFTRLLDGTFTGGNVTVQLGGVSSVAEGQDRWFLDRNIAGSRWKLGINAHLFAGRKILLLVYMNIDSVESQMDRLSTKTGYMMLGIIAAFVALTVLFSIVISRQLQVVVRRIQLLKDLKVSEMAEDVDGHAYSVVFELAELQKAFNSMTAVFTEFLKKNAAMTRKVVMHSEGVAQEVKPSSKKIVKSTDTE
;
A
#
# COMPACT_ATOMS: atom_id res chain seq x y z
N MET A 1 -43.46 10.49 26.42
CA MET A 1 -42.51 9.41 26.76
C MET A 1 -42.13 8.73 25.46
N ASN A 2 -40.85 8.79 25.06
CA ASN A 2 -40.41 8.29 23.76
C ASN A 2 -39.81 6.88 23.90
N GLY A 3 -40.58 5.87 23.52
CA GLY A 3 -40.07 4.49 23.38
C GLY A 3 -39.41 4.30 22.02
N ARG A 4 -38.08 4.18 21.98
CA ARG A 4 -37.36 3.71 20.79
C ARG A 4 -37.63 2.21 20.59
N PRO A 5 -37.88 1.72 19.36
CA PRO A 5 -37.78 0.30 19.06
C PRO A 5 -36.33 -0.18 19.18
N SER A 6 -36.13 -1.40 19.69
CA SER A 6 -34.82 -1.96 20.04
C SER A 6 -34.03 -2.43 18.80
N THR A 7 -32.90 -1.78 18.53
CA THR A 7 -31.93 -2.18 17.51
C THR A 7 -30.98 -3.26 18.04
N SER A 8 -31.47 -4.47 18.32
CA SER A 8 -30.67 -5.54 18.94
C SER A 8 -30.47 -6.81 18.09
N THR A 9 -31.06 -6.91 16.90
CA THR A 9 -31.06 -8.15 16.10
C THR A 9 -29.91 -8.26 15.09
N THR A 10 -29.18 -7.17 14.82
CA THR A 10 -28.17 -7.13 13.74
C THR A 10 -26.73 -7.33 14.23
N GLN A 11 -26.44 -7.16 15.53
CA GLN A 11 -25.09 -7.32 16.08
C GLN A 11 -24.77 -8.75 16.53
N THR A 12 -25.78 -9.60 16.79
CA THR A 12 -25.56 -10.96 17.33
C THR A 12 -25.01 -11.95 16.30
N THR A 13 -25.18 -11.67 15.00
CA THR A 13 -24.80 -12.59 13.92
C THR A 13 -23.34 -12.46 13.49
N GLN A 14 -22.69 -11.31 13.78
CA GLN A 14 -21.28 -11.08 13.41
C GLN A 14 -20.27 -11.86 14.27
N THR A 15 -20.68 -12.38 15.43
CA THR A 15 -19.76 -13.03 16.37
C THR A 15 -19.58 -14.52 16.11
N LYS A 16 -20.60 -15.28 15.67
CA LYS A 16 -20.61 -16.74 15.87
C LYS A 16 -19.51 -17.54 15.17
N ALA A 17 -19.09 -17.15 13.97
CA ALA A 17 -18.00 -17.82 13.26
C ALA A 17 -16.63 -17.46 13.89
N SER A 18 -16.40 -16.19 14.22
CA SER A 18 -15.21 -15.75 14.99
C SER A 18 -15.18 -16.20 16.47
N SER A 19 -16.33 -16.53 17.08
CA SER A 19 -16.45 -16.94 18.49
C SER A 19 -16.50 -18.45 18.71
N ASN A 20 -16.28 -19.26 17.66
CA ASN A 20 -16.23 -20.72 17.71
C ASN A 20 -17.56 -21.37 18.19
N GLU A 21 -18.71 -20.73 17.93
CA GLU A 21 -20.08 -21.19 18.28
C GLU A 21 -20.86 -21.76 17.07
N TRP A 22 -20.16 -22.20 16.04
CA TRP A 22 -20.75 -22.87 14.87
C TRP A 22 -21.25 -24.28 15.26
N SER A 23 -22.39 -24.73 14.74
CA SER A 23 -22.94 -26.06 15.06
C SER A 23 -23.85 -26.57 13.95
N PHE A 24 -23.80 -27.88 13.71
CA PHE A 24 -24.58 -28.56 12.67
C PHE A 24 -25.61 -29.54 13.24
N SER A 25 -25.68 -29.66 14.57
CA SER A 25 -26.54 -30.61 15.29
C SER A 25 -28.06 -30.35 15.15
N THR A 26 -28.50 -29.13 14.81
CA THR A 26 -29.91 -28.83 14.49
C THR A 26 -30.05 -27.96 13.24
N PRO A 27 -31.21 -27.98 12.54
CA PRO A 27 -31.45 -27.12 11.37
C PRO A 27 -31.30 -25.63 11.68
N GLU A 28 -31.75 -25.18 12.84
CA GLU A 28 -31.69 -23.77 13.25
C GLU A 28 -30.25 -23.31 13.52
N GLN A 29 -29.45 -24.16 14.16
CA GLN A 29 -28.03 -23.88 14.41
C GLN A 29 -27.21 -23.91 13.12
N THR A 30 -27.55 -24.84 12.23
CA THR A 30 -27.01 -24.94 10.86
C THR A 30 -27.30 -23.66 10.07
N GLN A 31 -28.56 -23.20 10.06
CA GLN A 31 -28.97 -21.97 9.40
C GLN A 31 -28.28 -20.73 9.98
N ALA A 32 -28.15 -20.65 11.31
CA ALA A 32 -27.44 -19.55 11.97
C ALA A 32 -25.93 -19.53 11.61
N THR A 33 -25.31 -20.70 11.48
CA THR A 33 -23.91 -20.85 11.04
C THR A 33 -23.75 -20.36 9.59
N PHE A 34 -24.66 -20.73 8.68
CA PHE A 34 -24.63 -20.23 7.29
C PHE A 34 -24.87 -18.73 7.18
N ALA A 35 -25.81 -18.17 7.95
CA ALA A 35 -26.06 -16.72 7.97
C ALA A 35 -24.82 -15.93 8.44
N ALA A 36 -24.07 -16.46 9.41
CA ALA A 36 -22.79 -15.88 9.84
C ALA A 36 -21.74 -15.95 8.73
N MET A 37 -21.53 -17.12 8.11
CA MET A 37 -20.58 -17.31 7.00
C MET A 37 -20.87 -16.38 5.81
N PHE A 38 -22.15 -16.21 5.44
CA PHE A 38 -22.54 -15.28 4.38
C PHE A 38 -22.24 -13.82 4.74
N SER A 39 -22.47 -13.44 5.99
CA SER A 39 -22.15 -12.10 6.50
C SER A 39 -20.64 -11.83 6.52
N GLU A 40 -19.83 -12.83 6.87
CA GLU A 40 -18.37 -12.72 6.84
C GLU A 40 -17.84 -12.65 5.40
N LEU A 41 -18.34 -13.50 4.48
CA LEU A 41 -17.98 -13.44 3.06
C LEU A 41 -18.27 -12.04 2.49
N LYS A 42 -19.43 -11.46 2.79
CA LYS A 42 -19.77 -10.09 2.39
C LYS A 42 -18.74 -9.05 2.86
N GLY A 43 -18.23 -9.18 4.09
CA GLY A 43 -17.19 -8.32 4.64
C GLY A 43 -15.79 -8.57 4.04
N LEU A 44 -15.54 -9.78 3.54
CA LEU A 44 -14.23 -10.25 3.09
C LEU A 44 -14.11 -10.50 1.57
N THR A 45 -15.11 -10.11 0.76
CA THR A 45 -15.10 -10.23 -0.72
C THR A 45 -13.91 -9.55 -1.42
N GLN A 46 -13.14 -8.72 -0.69
CA GLN A 46 -11.90 -8.11 -1.17
C GLN A 46 -10.66 -9.02 -1.04
N PHE A 47 -10.76 -10.15 -0.33
CA PHE A 47 -9.67 -11.10 -0.07
C PHE A 47 -10.01 -12.53 -0.49
N THR A 48 -11.28 -12.94 -0.44
CA THR A 48 -11.72 -14.29 -0.78
C THR A 48 -12.92 -14.29 -1.72
N THR A 49 -13.01 -15.31 -2.56
CA THR A 49 -14.14 -15.55 -3.47
C THR A 49 -15.16 -16.55 -2.92
N SER A 50 -14.82 -17.28 -1.86
CA SER A 50 -15.73 -18.20 -1.18
C SER A 50 -15.46 -18.27 0.32
N MET A 51 -16.46 -18.74 1.07
CA MET A 51 -16.34 -19.22 2.44
C MET A 51 -17.27 -20.42 2.60
N TYR A 52 -16.69 -21.56 2.96
CA TYR A 52 -17.40 -22.83 3.06
C TYR A 52 -16.92 -23.66 4.25
N VAL A 53 -17.69 -24.67 4.59
CA VAL A 53 -17.42 -25.63 5.65
C VAL A 53 -17.52 -27.03 5.07
N MET A 54 -16.66 -27.92 5.55
CA MET A 54 -16.64 -29.34 5.21
C MET A 54 -16.85 -30.15 6.48
N THR A 55 -17.88 -30.99 6.50
CA THR A 55 -18.16 -31.90 7.62
C THR A 55 -17.20 -33.08 7.62
N TYR A 56 -16.97 -33.68 8.78
CA TYR A 56 -16.19 -34.90 8.94
C TYR A 56 -17.02 -35.94 9.71
N PRO A 57 -17.06 -37.22 9.28
CA PRO A 57 -16.30 -37.84 8.18
C PRO A 57 -16.96 -37.78 6.79
N GLU A 58 -18.18 -37.26 6.66
CA GLU A 58 -18.98 -37.39 5.42
C GLU A 58 -18.44 -36.57 4.24
N GLY A 59 -17.63 -35.53 4.48
CA GLY A 59 -17.05 -34.69 3.44
C GLY A 59 -18.05 -33.80 2.71
N LEU A 60 -19.19 -33.50 3.34
CA LEU A 60 -20.22 -32.61 2.77
C LEU A 60 -19.68 -31.18 2.76
N GLN A 61 -19.59 -30.57 1.58
CA GLN A 61 -19.22 -29.17 1.41
C GLN A 61 -20.46 -28.28 1.33
N LEU A 62 -20.52 -27.29 2.21
CA LEU A 62 -21.64 -26.36 2.35
C LEU A 62 -21.10 -24.94 2.50
N GLY A 63 -21.70 -23.94 1.87
CA GLY A 63 -21.18 -22.57 2.01
C GLY A 63 -21.63 -21.60 0.93
N TYR A 64 -20.80 -20.59 0.70
CA TYR A 64 -21.09 -19.50 -0.23
C TYR A 64 -19.88 -19.14 -1.08
N SER A 65 -20.15 -18.71 -2.31
CA SER A 65 -19.19 -18.00 -3.13
C SER A 65 -19.75 -16.69 -3.66
N CYS A 66 -18.86 -15.80 -4.10
CA CYS A 66 -19.19 -14.55 -4.74
C CYS A 66 -18.40 -14.37 -6.03
N TYR A 67 -19.08 -13.91 -7.07
CA TYR A 67 -18.49 -13.50 -8.34
C TYR A 67 -18.75 -12.00 -8.54
N ARG A 68 -17.72 -11.24 -8.92
CA ARG A 68 -17.87 -9.81 -9.26
C ARG A 68 -17.75 -9.66 -10.77
N ASP A 69 -18.78 -9.12 -11.40
CA ASP A 69 -18.74 -8.86 -12.85
C ASP A 69 -17.83 -7.66 -13.20
N SER A 70 -17.58 -7.48 -14.50
CA SER A 70 -16.77 -6.37 -15.03
C SER A 70 -17.35 -4.97 -14.79
N LYS A 71 -18.58 -4.86 -14.25
CA LYS A 71 -19.24 -3.62 -13.83
C LYS A 71 -19.19 -3.42 -12.32
N GLY A 72 -18.51 -4.31 -11.58
CA GLY A 72 -18.38 -4.27 -10.13
C GLY A 72 -19.58 -4.85 -9.37
N LYS A 73 -20.60 -5.40 -10.05
CA LYS A 73 -21.74 -6.02 -9.38
C LYS A 73 -21.33 -7.37 -8.82
N THR A 74 -21.41 -7.51 -7.50
CA THR A 74 -21.18 -8.79 -6.83
C THR A 74 -22.46 -9.62 -6.83
N THR A 75 -22.37 -10.84 -7.33
CA THR A 75 -23.42 -11.87 -7.31
C THR A 75 -22.97 -12.97 -6.36
N TYR A 76 -23.90 -13.51 -5.56
CA TYR A 76 -23.60 -14.55 -4.58
C TYR A 76 -24.26 -15.87 -4.98
N TYR A 77 -23.58 -16.96 -4.65
CA TYR A 77 -24.06 -18.33 -4.85
C TYR A 77 -23.99 -19.11 -3.55
N TRP A 78 -24.96 -19.99 -3.33
CA TRP A 78 -24.98 -20.92 -2.20
C TRP A 78 -24.63 -22.32 -2.69
N TRP A 79 -23.81 -23.01 -1.90
CA TRP A 79 -23.36 -24.38 -2.14
C TRP A 79 -23.99 -25.28 -1.10
N ASN A 80 -24.68 -26.33 -1.56
CA ASN A 80 -25.28 -27.33 -0.70
C ASN A 80 -25.00 -28.73 -1.25
N GLN A 81 -24.42 -29.60 -0.42
CA GLN A 81 -24.13 -30.98 -0.76
C GLN A 81 -25.03 -31.92 0.04
N THR A 82 -25.80 -32.74 -0.67
CA THR A 82 -26.60 -33.83 -0.09
C THR A 82 -26.07 -35.16 -0.59
N GLY A 83 -25.46 -35.95 0.30
CA GLY A 83 -24.70 -37.13 -0.07
C GLY A 83 -23.54 -36.78 -1.00
N PHE A 84 -23.54 -37.31 -2.22
CA PHE A 84 -22.53 -36.99 -3.25
C PHE A 84 -23.00 -35.93 -4.26
N THR A 85 -24.20 -35.36 -4.11
CA THR A 85 -24.70 -34.33 -5.02
C THR A 85 -24.42 -32.94 -4.45
N LEU A 86 -23.44 -32.23 -5.02
CA LEU A 86 -23.19 -30.81 -4.78
C LEU A 86 -24.05 -29.98 -5.72
N SER A 87 -24.90 -29.11 -5.18
CA SER A 87 -25.78 -28.20 -5.92
C SER A 87 -25.42 -26.75 -5.62
N ILE A 88 -25.43 -25.92 -6.67
CA ILE A 88 -25.09 -24.50 -6.65
C ILE A 88 -26.33 -23.70 -7.01
N TYR A 89 -26.71 -22.75 -6.15
CA TYR A 89 -27.90 -21.92 -6.28
C TYR A 89 -27.51 -20.45 -6.40
N LEU A 90 -28.30 -19.65 -7.11
CA LEU A 90 -28.19 -18.19 -7.04
C LEU A 90 -28.74 -17.71 -5.69
N CYS A 91 -28.12 -16.72 -5.04
CA CYS A 91 -28.66 -16.16 -3.80
C CYS A 91 -29.54 -14.93 -4.01
N ASP A 92 -30.51 -14.73 -3.10
CA ASP A 92 -31.10 -13.42 -2.84
C ASP A 92 -30.11 -12.47 -2.12
N ASN A 93 -30.54 -11.23 -1.84
CA ASN A 93 -29.71 -10.25 -1.12
C ASN A 93 -29.41 -10.63 0.34
N ALA A 94 -30.18 -11.54 0.94
CA ALA A 94 -30.05 -12.01 2.31
C ALA A 94 -29.20 -13.29 2.45
N GLY A 95 -28.92 -13.98 1.33
CA GLY A 95 -28.12 -15.21 1.29
C GLY A 95 -28.96 -16.49 1.24
N HIS A 96 -30.26 -16.40 0.94
CA HIS A 96 -31.11 -17.57 0.71
C HIS A 96 -30.99 -18.05 -0.74
N PRO A 97 -31.01 -19.36 -1.00
CA PRO A 97 -31.02 -19.90 -2.34
C PRO A 97 -32.33 -19.58 -3.08
N LEU A 98 -32.19 -19.21 -4.34
CA LEU A 98 -33.26 -19.11 -5.32
C LEU A 98 -33.34 -20.44 -6.07
N GLU A 99 -34.50 -21.07 -6.00
CA GLU A 99 -34.82 -22.31 -6.74
C GLU A 99 -35.18 -22.00 -8.21
N PRO A 100 -34.87 -22.89 -9.18
CA PRO A 100 -34.13 -24.15 -9.04
C PRO A 100 -32.59 -23.94 -8.97
N PRO A 101 -31.79 -24.98 -8.62
CA PRO A 101 -30.33 -24.90 -8.68
C PRO A 101 -29.83 -24.60 -10.11
N LEU A 102 -28.76 -23.80 -10.20
CA LEU A 102 -28.10 -23.44 -11.45
C LEU A 102 -27.27 -24.60 -12.04
N LYS A 103 -26.60 -25.35 -11.15
CA LYS A 103 -25.67 -26.43 -11.50
C LYS A 103 -25.69 -27.46 -10.38
N SER A 104 -25.71 -28.75 -10.74
CA SER A 104 -25.52 -29.85 -9.80
C SER A 104 -24.48 -30.82 -10.35
N ASN A 105 -23.56 -31.26 -9.49
CA ASN A 105 -22.59 -32.31 -9.78
C ASN A 105 -22.84 -33.50 -8.86
N THR A 106 -22.90 -34.72 -9.40
CA THR A 106 -23.08 -35.97 -8.65
C THR A 106 -21.91 -36.92 -8.95
N ASP A 107 -20.70 -36.46 -8.66
CA ASP A 107 -19.52 -37.31 -8.73
C ASP A 107 -19.35 -38.07 -7.41
N LYS A 108 -19.35 -39.40 -7.50
CA LYS A 108 -19.17 -40.30 -6.36
C LYS A 108 -17.72 -40.73 -6.16
N GLY A 109 -16.85 -40.55 -7.15
CA GLY A 109 -15.52 -41.15 -7.19
C GLY A 109 -15.55 -42.67 -7.05
N ASP A 110 -14.47 -43.24 -6.54
CA ASP A 110 -14.36 -44.66 -6.14
C ASP A 110 -14.13 -44.85 -4.63
N GLY A 111 -14.12 -43.76 -3.86
CA GLY A 111 -13.88 -43.78 -2.41
C GLY A 111 -12.40 -43.79 -2.02
N THR A 112 -11.47 -43.63 -2.96
CA THR A 112 -10.03 -43.44 -2.68
C THR A 112 -9.65 -41.97 -2.57
N ALA A 113 -8.50 -41.67 -1.93
CA ALA A 113 -7.95 -40.31 -1.85
C ALA A 113 -7.55 -39.74 -3.23
N SER A 114 -7.19 -40.60 -4.18
CA SER A 114 -6.87 -40.26 -5.58
C SER A 114 -8.11 -39.88 -6.40
N ASN A 115 -9.26 -40.49 -6.10
CA ASN A 115 -10.50 -40.33 -6.85
C ASN A 115 -11.69 -40.23 -5.86
N ALA A 116 -11.66 -39.16 -5.08
CA ALA A 116 -12.60 -38.91 -3.99
C ALA A 116 -14.02 -38.51 -4.45
N GLY A 117 -14.19 -38.17 -5.73
CA GLY A 117 -15.40 -37.50 -6.23
C GLY A 117 -15.73 -36.27 -5.39
N ASN A 118 -17.01 -36.09 -5.05
CA ASN A 118 -17.47 -35.04 -4.15
C ASN A 118 -17.24 -35.34 -2.64
N ASN A 119 -16.42 -36.34 -2.25
CA ASN A 119 -16.02 -36.50 -0.84
C ASN A 119 -14.84 -35.58 -0.51
N ASN A 120 -15.15 -34.39 0.02
CA ASN A 120 -14.14 -33.38 0.31
C ASN A 120 -13.23 -33.73 1.49
N THR A 121 -13.64 -34.65 2.38
CA THR A 121 -12.77 -35.19 3.45
C THR A 121 -11.64 -36.04 2.85
N LEU A 122 -11.94 -36.91 1.89
CA LEU A 122 -10.92 -37.71 1.19
C LEU A 122 -10.07 -36.83 0.25
N SER A 123 -10.70 -35.91 -0.48
CA SER A 123 -10.04 -35.05 -1.47
C SER A 123 -8.97 -34.12 -0.84
N ASN A 124 -9.24 -33.58 0.36
CA ASN A 124 -8.32 -32.70 1.09
C ASN A 124 -7.48 -33.42 2.14
N GLY A 125 -7.74 -34.70 2.41
CA GLY A 125 -7.05 -35.48 3.45
C GLY A 125 -5.57 -35.74 3.16
N VAL A 126 -4.92 -36.48 4.07
CA VAL A 126 -3.53 -36.96 3.87
C VAL A 126 -3.45 -37.83 2.60
N ASN A 127 -2.56 -37.47 1.67
CA ASN A 127 -2.47 -38.03 0.32
C ASN A 127 -3.71 -37.80 -0.58
N GLY A 128 -4.60 -36.88 -0.20
CA GLY A 128 -5.73 -36.44 -1.01
C GLY A 128 -5.30 -35.68 -2.26
N ASN A 129 -6.07 -35.83 -3.35
CA ASN A 129 -5.75 -35.26 -4.67
C ASN A 129 -5.61 -33.72 -4.70
N GLN A 130 -6.16 -32.98 -3.74
CA GLN A 130 -5.98 -31.51 -3.63
C GLN A 130 -4.63 -31.10 -3.02
N GLY A 131 -3.88 -32.02 -2.42
CA GLY A 131 -2.58 -31.75 -1.81
C GLY A 131 -2.62 -30.91 -0.51
N ALA A 132 -3.81 -30.65 0.05
CA ALA A 132 -3.96 -29.96 1.33
C ALA A 132 -3.45 -30.78 2.53
N ASN A 133 -3.43 -32.13 2.40
CA ASN A 133 -2.88 -33.06 3.39
C ASN A 133 -3.45 -32.91 4.81
N LEU A 134 -4.75 -32.62 4.92
CA LEU A 134 -5.44 -32.44 6.20
C LEU A 134 -5.49 -33.76 6.98
N ASN A 135 -4.81 -33.79 8.12
CA ASN A 135 -4.98 -34.83 9.13
C ASN A 135 -6.12 -34.44 10.11
N TYR A 136 -7.31 -35.02 9.96
CA TYR A 136 -8.50 -34.73 10.79
C TYR A 136 -8.39 -35.19 12.28
N SER A 137 -7.26 -35.78 12.67
CA SER A 137 -6.93 -36.03 14.09
C SER A 137 -6.26 -34.84 14.80
N THR A 138 -5.76 -33.85 14.06
CA THR A 138 -5.00 -32.70 14.59
C THR A 138 -5.55 -31.36 14.09
N ALA A 139 -5.63 -30.36 14.97
CA ALA A 139 -5.91 -29.00 14.54
C ALA A 139 -4.73 -28.46 13.71
N GLN A 140 -4.99 -28.14 12.45
CA GLN A 140 -3.98 -27.62 11.52
C GLN A 140 -4.56 -26.51 10.64
N PHE A 141 -3.65 -25.77 10.03
CA PHE A 141 -3.91 -24.83 8.96
C PHE A 141 -3.11 -25.29 7.73
N ALA A 142 -3.74 -25.37 6.56
CA ALA A 142 -3.12 -25.88 5.35
C ALA A 142 -3.67 -25.18 4.09
N PHE A 143 -2.98 -25.37 2.97
CA PHE A 143 -3.40 -24.86 1.66
C PHE A 143 -3.34 -25.97 0.62
N THR A 144 -4.25 -25.91 -0.35
CA THR A 144 -4.22 -26.80 -1.51
C THR A 144 -2.98 -26.55 -2.38
N ASN A 145 -2.74 -27.48 -3.32
CA ASN A 145 -2.10 -27.11 -4.56
C ASN A 145 -2.89 -26.02 -5.29
N THR A 146 -2.23 -25.28 -6.16
CA THR A 146 -2.91 -24.39 -7.10
C THR A 146 -3.67 -25.25 -8.12
N TYR A 147 -4.97 -25.04 -8.28
CA TYR A 147 -5.84 -25.85 -9.15
C TYR A 147 -6.72 -24.99 -10.07
N LEU A 148 -7.28 -25.59 -11.12
CA LEU A 148 -8.23 -24.95 -12.02
C LEU A 148 -9.66 -25.45 -11.72
N TYR A 149 -10.62 -24.52 -11.71
CA TYR A 149 -12.05 -24.81 -11.65
C TYR A 149 -12.80 -23.79 -12.51
N ASP A 150 -13.68 -24.26 -13.39
CA ASP A 150 -14.49 -23.38 -14.29
C ASP A 150 -13.63 -22.38 -15.08
N SER A 151 -12.47 -22.82 -15.58
CA SER A 151 -11.43 -22.01 -16.25
C SER A 151 -10.90 -20.82 -15.43
N VAL A 152 -10.97 -20.88 -14.10
CA VAL A 152 -10.33 -19.94 -13.18
C VAL A 152 -9.36 -20.69 -12.26
N ALA A 153 -8.18 -20.10 -12.02
CA ALA A 153 -7.17 -20.69 -11.15
C ALA A 153 -7.36 -20.25 -9.69
N TYR A 154 -7.38 -21.22 -8.78
CA TYR A 154 -7.66 -21.06 -7.36
C TYR A 154 -6.56 -21.66 -6.47
N LYS A 155 -6.51 -21.17 -5.23
CA LYS A 155 -5.84 -21.81 -4.11
C LYS A 155 -6.74 -21.68 -2.88
N SER A 156 -7.06 -22.79 -2.23
CA SER A 156 -7.89 -22.78 -1.02
C SER A 156 -7.00 -22.77 0.22
N SER A 157 -7.39 -22.00 1.24
CA SER A 157 -6.87 -22.17 2.60
C SER A 157 -7.88 -22.89 3.47
N TYR A 158 -7.39 -23.76 4.34
CA TYR A 158 -8.20 -24.58 5.25
C TYR A 158 -7.75 -24.42 6.69
N ALA A 159 -8.71 -24.13 7.58
CA ALA A 159 -8.54 -24.14 9.02
C ALA A 159 -9.43 -25.22 9.65
N PHE A 160 -8.83 -26.13 10.41
CA PHE A 160 -9.60 -27.13 11.15
C PHE A 160 -10.08 -26.56 12.49
N ALA A 161 -11.37 -26.76 12.78
CA ALA A 161 -11.99 -26.35 14.03
C ALA A 161 -12.69 -27.54 14.71
N ILE A 162 -12.69 -27.53 16.05
CA ILE A 162 -13.53 -28.39 16.88
C ILE A 162 -14.43 -27.47 17.71
N ASN A 163 -15.73 -27.72 17.68
CA ASN A 163 -16.66 -27.04 18.57
C ASN A 163 -16.41 -27.57 20.00
N SER A 164 -16.10 -26.66 20.93
CA SER A 164 -15.75 -26.99 22.32
C SER A 164 -16.92 -27.50 23.18
N VAL A 165 -18.16 -27.31 22.72
CA VAL A 165 -19.41 -27.69 23.41
C VAL A 165 -20.00 -28.97 22.82
N THR A 166 -20.12 -29.08 21.50
CA THR A 166 -20.72 -30.25 20.81
C THR A 166 -19.71 -31.34 20.48
N GLY A 167 -18.41 -31.01 20.43
CA GLY A 167 -17.35 -31.91 19.96
C GLY A 167 -17.36 -32.14 18.45
N GLU A 168 -18.24 -31.46 17.70
CA GLU A 168 -18.29 -31.52 16.25
C GLU A 168 -16.95 -31.09 15.64
N LYS A 169 -16.61 -31.71 14.50
CA LYS A 169 -15.38 -31.44 13.75
C LYS A 169 -15.74 -30.89 12.38
N ALA A 170 -15.19 -29.73 12.05
CA ALA A 170 -15.41 -29.08 10.77
C ALA A 170 -14.10 -28.51 10.24
N THR A 171 -13.97 -28.46 8.91
CA THR A 171 -12.92 -27.69 8.26
C THR A 171 -13.54 -26.49 7.58
N PHE A 172 -13.12 -25.29 7.98
CA PHE A 172 -13.48 -24.06 7.30
C PHE A 172 -12.51 -23.84 6.13
N GLY A 173 -13.06 -23.55 4.96
CA GLY A 173 -12.34 -23.34 3.72
C GLY A 173 -12.72 -22.02 3.06
N ASN A 174 -11.79 -21.46 2.30
CA ASN A 174 -12.01 -20.24 1.53
C ASN A 174 -11.08 -20.22 0.31
N ASP A 175 -11.60 -19.82 -0.86
CA ASP A 175 -10.87 -19.87 -2.13
C ASP A 175 -10.38 -18.49 -2.57
N TRP A 176 -9.08 -18.38 -2.84
CA TRP A 176 -8.45 -17.20 -3.43
C TRP A 176 -8.19 -17.46 -4.92
N THR A 177 -8.59 -16.53 -5.79
CA THR A 177 -8.23 -16.59 -7.20
C THR A 177 -6.80 -16.11 -7.42
N LEU A 178 -6.09 -16.68 -8.40
CA LEU A 178 -4.80 -16.12 -8.85
C LEU A 178 -4.96 -14.71 -9.46
N GLU A 179 -6.13 -14.42 -10.04
CA GLU A 179 -6.47 -13.09 -10.54
C GLU A 179 -6.40 -12.02 -9.44
N PHE A 180 -6.74 -12.34 -8.19
CA PHE A 180 -6.58 -11.43 -7.06
C PHE A 180 -5.12 -11.02 -6.87
N VAL A 181 -4.17 -11.96 -6.99
CA VAL A 181 -2.73 -11.68 -6.87
C VAL A 181 -2.27 -10.71 -7.97
N SER A 182 -2.63 -10.98 -9.23
CA SER A 182 -2.37 -10.07 -10.36
C SER A 182 -3.02 -8.70 -10.17
N THR A 183 -4.23 -8.64 -9.62
CA THR A 183 -4.94 -7.39 -9.32
C THR A 183 -4.21 -6.58 -8.24
N GLN A 184 -3.83 -7.20 -7.13
CA GLN A 184 -3.09 -6.54 -6.05
C GLN A 184 -1.72 -6.03 -6.52
N ILE A 185 -0.99 -6.84 -7.32
CA ILE A 185 0.25 -6.38 -7.96
C ILE A 185 -0.02 -5.11 -8.77
N ASN A 186 -1.02 -5.13 -9.65
CA ASN A 186 -1.33 -3.97 -10.50
C ASN A 186 -1.76 -2.73 -9.70
N GLU A 187 -2.58 -2.86 -8.64
CA GLU A 187 -2.93 -1.73 -7.77
C GLU A 187 -1.71 -1.14 -7.06
N ILE A 188 -0.80 -1.98 -6.55
CA ILE A 188 0.47 -1.52 -5.95
C ILE A 188 1.33 -0.80 -6.99
N LEU A 189 1.40 -1.32 -8.23
CA LEU A 189 2.22 -0.73 -9.28
C LEU A 189 1.72 0.64 -9.76
N LYS A 190 0.41 0.94 -9.67
CA LYS A 190 -0.14 2.29 -9.98
C LYS A 190 0.45 3.42 -9.12
N VAL A 191 1.04 3.11 -7.96
CA VAL A 191 1.71 4.10 -7.10
C VAL A 191 3.03 4.59 -7.69
N PHE A 192 3.67 3.78 -8.55
CA PHE A 192 4.96 4.08 -9.15
C PHE A 192 4.80 4.90 -10.42
N LYS A 193 5.64 5.94 -10.56
CA LYS A 193 5.60 6.87 -11.72
C LYS A 193 6.40 6.39 -12.93
N TYR A 194 7.14 5.30 -12.78
CA TYR A 194 8.03 4.72 -13.79
C TYR A 194 7.60 3.29 -14.11
N PRO A 195 7.90 2.75 -15.30
CA PRO A 195 7.56 1.38 -15.65
C PRO A 195 8.23 0.38 -14.70
N VAL A 196 7.39 -0.39 -14.03
CA VAL A 196 7.77 -1.55 -13.22
C VAL A 196 6.94 -2.72 -13.72
N PHE A 197 7.58 -3.88 -13.86
CA PHE A 197 6.90 -5.16 -13.96
C PHE A 197 7.13 -5.93 -12.66
N ALA A 198 6.12 -6.63 -12.17
CA ALA A 198 6.26 -7.54 -11.03
C ALA A 198 5.44 -8.82 -11.23
N ALA A 199 5.95 -9.93 -10.70
CA ALA A 199 5.29 -11.24 -10.76
C ALA A 199 5.61 -12.11 -9.54
N ALA A 200 4.69 -13.00 -9.20
CA ALA A 200 4.86 -14.02 -8.16
C ALA A 200 4.90 -15.41 -8.78
N VAL A 201 5.88 -16.24 -8.42
CA VAL A 201 6.09 -17.59 -8.96
C VAL A 201 6.25 -18.60 -7.81
N GLU A 202 5.52 -19.71 -7.86
CA GLU A 202 5.64 -20.82 -6.89
C GLU A 202 6.85 -21.70 -7.26
N CYS A 203 7.80 -21.92 -6.33
CA CYS A 203 9.04 -22.64 -6.61
C CYS A 203 8.81 -24.14 -6.90
N GLU A 204 7.90 -24.76 -6.15
CA GLU A 204 7.68 -26.21 -6.15
C GLU A 204 7.00 -26.70 -7.42
N THR A 205 6.18 -25.86 -8.04
CA THR A 205 5.42 -26.15 -9.28
C THR A 205 5.98 -25.43 -10.50
N GLY A 206 6.62 -24.27 -10.29
CA GLY A 206 7.01 -23.36 -11.37
C GLY A 206 5.88 -22.51 -11.94
N TYR A 207 4.67 -22.59 -11.37
CA TYR A 207 3.51 -21.82 -11.82
C TYR A 207 3.63 -20.34 -11.48
N VAL A 208 3.18 -19.48 -12.41
CA VAL A 208 3.04 -18.05 -12.16
C VAL A 208 1.73 -17.82 -11.40
N LEU A 209 1.84 -17.41 -10.14
CA LEU A 209 0.70 -17.14 -9.26
C LEU A 209 0.02 -15.79 -9.54
N GLY A 210 0.75 -14.86 -10.15
CA GLY A 210 0.22 -13.57 -10.58
C GLY A 210 1.27 -12.72 -11.27
N THR A 211 0.83 -11.79 -12.12
CA THR A 211 1.71 -10.90 -12.91
C THR A 211 1.08 -9.51 -13.08
N SER A 212 1.92 -8.50 -13.25
CA SER A 212 1.52 -7.16 -13.69
C SER A 212 1.21 -7.08 -15.19
N SER A 213 1.68 -8.04 -15.99
CA SER A 213 1.40 -8.04 -17.43
C SER A 213 0.01 -8.59 -17.74
N THR A 214 -0.49 -8.34 -18.95
CA THR A 214 -1.73 -8.96 -19.46
C THR A 214 -1.47 -10.34 -20.08
N ALA A 215 -0.38 -11.01 -19.69
CA ALA A 215 -0.03 -12.32 -20.20
C ALA A 215 -0.98 -13.39 -19.64
N GLN A 216 -1.45 -14.29 -20.50
CA GLN A 216 -2.30 -15.41 -20.09
C GLN A 216 -1.50 -16.37 -19.21
N LEU A 217 -2.00 -16.68 -18.01
CA LEU A 217 -1.33 -17.56 -17.03
C LEU A 217 -1.83 -19.01 -17.05
N PHE A 218 -2.96 -19.26 -17.71
CA PHE A 218 -3.57 -20.59 -17.80
C PHE A 218 -4.45 -20.69 -19.04
N ASN A 219 -4.63 -21.91 -19.52
CA ASN A 219 -5.67 -22.31 -20.47
C ASN A 219 -6.66 -23.23 -19.74
N ASP A 220 -7.82 -23.54 -20.33
CA ASP A 220 -8.97 -24.20 -19.68
C ASP A 220 -8.63 -25.45 -18.82
N SER A 221 -7.55 -26.17 -19.15
CA SER A 221 -7.09 -27.37 -18.45
C SER A 221 -5.66 -27.32 -17.90
N VAL A 222 -4.89 -26.24 -18.12
CA VAL A 222 -3.45 -26.18 -17.79
C VAL A 222 -3.05 -24.82 -17.24
N ILE A 223 -2.42 -24.80 -16.07
CA ILE A 223 -1.72 -23.62 -15.52
C ILE A 223 -0.32 -23.58 -16.13
N TYR A 224 0.07 -22.44 -16.71
CA TYR A 224 1.37 -22.29 -17.33
C TYR A 224 2.47 -22.10 -16.29
N SER A 225 3.57 -22.84 -16.48
CA SER A 225 4.82 -22.56 -15.79
C SER A 225 5.46 -21.27 -16.31
N VAL A 226 6.42 -20.73 -15.56
CA VAL A 226 7.19 -19.54 -15.93
C VAL A 226 7.92 -19.63 -17.28
N ARG A 227 8.06 -20.84 -17.86
CA ARG A 227 8.62 -21.07 -19.21
C ARG A 227 7.60 -21.00 -20.33
N GLU A 228 6.32 -21.19 -20.03
CA GLU A 228 5.23 -21.30 -21.01
C GLU A 228 4.46 -19.98 -21.18
N VAL A 229 4.57 -19.05 -20.21
CA VAL A 229 3.95 -17.72 -20.32
C VAL A 229 4.69 -16.87 -21.36
N ASP A 230 3.95 -16.42 -22.38
CA ASP A 230 4.47 -15.58 -23.47
C ASP A 230 4.66 -14.12 -23.05
N ASP A 231 5.74 -13.86 -22.29
CA ASP A 231 6.09 -12.53 -21.78
C ASP A 231 7.60 -12.26 -21.91
N PRO A 232 8.04 -11.07 -22.35
CA PRO A 232 9.47 -10.74 -22.45
C PRO A 232 10.24 -10.81 -21.12
N PHE A 233 9.60 -10.51 -19.98
CA PHE A 233 10.21 -10.58 -18.65
C PHE A 233 10.37 -12.04 -18.19
N PHE A 234 9.37 -12.90 -18.41
CA PHE A 234 9.51 -14.33 -18.12
C PHE A 234 10.51 -15.03 -19.05
N LYS A 235 10.60 -14.62 -20.32
CA LYS A 235 11.66 -15.10 -21.25
C LYS A 235 13.06 -14.65 -20.85
N ASP A 236 13.22 -13.46 -20.27
CA ASP A 236 14.52 -13.04 -19.72
C ASP A 236 14.86 -13.77 -18.41
N PHE A 237 13.87 -13.96 -17.53
CA PHE A 237 14.05 -14.68 -16.28
C PHE A 237 14.41 -16.15 -16.50
N THR A 238 13.75 -16.84 -17.42
CA THR A 238 14.07 -18.24 -17.75
C THR A 238 15.45 -18.39 -18.39
N ARG A 239 15.88 -17.43 -19.23
CA ARG A 239 17.26 -17.36 -19.71
C ARG A 239 18.27 -17.15 -18.57
N LEU A 240 17.92 -16.37 -17.55
CA LEU A 240 18.74 -16.22 -16.34
C LEU A 240 18.81 -17.53 -15.54
N LEU A 241 17.70 -18.26 -15.38
CA LEU A 241 17.68 -19.59 -14.74
C LEU A 241 18.61 -20.56 -15.47
N ASP A 242 18.47 -20.68 -16.80
CA ASP A 242 19.26 -21.60 -17.63
C ASP A 242 20.75 -21.22 -17.67
N GLY A 243 21.09 -19.93 -17.61
CA GLY A 243 22.47 -19.46 -17.55
C GLY A 243 23.15 -19.59 -16.18
N THR A 244 22.38 -19.61 -15.09
CA THR A 244 22.92 -19.62 -13.71
C THR A 244 22.86 -21.01 -13.06
N PHE A 245 21.79 -21.76 -13.32
CA PHE A 245 21.50 -23.07 -12.73
C PHE A 245 21.37 -24.11 -13.85
N THR A 246 22.52 -24.54 -14.39
CA THR A 246 22.57 -25.47 -15.52
C THR A 246 22.15 -26.89 -15.12
N GLY A 247 21.48 -27.61 -16.05
CA GLY A 247 21.23 -29.05 -15.93
C GLY A 247 20.03 -29.49 -15.07
N GLY A 248 19.21 -28.57 -14.55
CA GLY A 248 17.99 -28.89 -13.79
C GLY A 248 16.69 -28.69 -14.56
N ASN A 249 15.59 -29.27 -14.06
CA ASN A 249 14.25 -28.84 -14.46
C ASN A 249 13.91 -27.48 -13.82
N VAL A 250 12.82 -26.85 -14.26
CA VAL A 250 12.48 -25.48 -13.81
C VAL A 250 12.30 -25.38 -12.28
N THR A 251 11.74 -26.39 -11.63
CA THR A 251 11.48 -26.37 -10.18
C THR A 251 12.78 -26.50 -9.36
N VAL A 252 13.74 -27.32 -9.81
CA VAL A 252 15.10 -27.37 -9.21
C VAL A 252 15.83 -26.04 -9.38
N GLN A 253 15.74 -25.40 -10.55
CA GLN A 253 16.34 -24.08 -10.78
C GLN A 253 15.72 -23.00 -9.90
N LEU A 254 14.39 -22.96 -9.78
CA LEU A 254 13.66 -22.03 -8.90
C LEU A 254 13.99 -22.29 -7.42
N GLY A 255 14.16 -23.55 -7.01
CA GLY A 255 14.65 -23.92 -5.69
C GLY A 255 16.06 -23.37 -5.42
N GLY A 256 16.96 -23.47 -6.41
CA GLY A 256 18.30 -22.86 -6.37
C GLY A 256 18.24 -21.33 -6.21
N VAL A 257 17.43 -20.64 -7.03
CA VAL A 257 17.19 -19.20 -6.91
C VAL A 257 16.64 -18.81 -5.53
N SER A 258 15.66 -19.55 -5.01
CA SER A 258 15.07 -19.25 -3.70
C SER A 258 16.11 -19.33 -2.58
N SER A 259 16.99 -20.32 -2.63
CA SER A 259 18.07 -20.49 -1.65
C SER A 259 19.10 -19.34 -1.70
N VAL A 260 19.40 -18.82 -2.89
CA VAL A 260 20.28 -17.64 -3.05
C VAL A 260 19.58 -16.36 -2.58
N ALA A 261 18.30 -16.19 -2.90
CA ALA A 261 17.51 -15.02 -2.53
C ALA A 261 17.07 -15.00 -1.04
N GLU A 262 17.10 -16.14 -0.34
CA GLU A 262 16.99 -16.22 1.12
C GLU A 262 18.31 -15.88 1.82
N GLY A 263 19.45 -16.21 1.20
CA GLY A 263 20.80 -15.97 1.75
C GLY A 263 21.34 -14.55 1.53
N GLN A 264 20.65 -13.71 0.75
CA GLN A 264 20.98 -12.30 0.54
C GLN A 264 19.71 -11.47 0.68
N ASP A 265 19.73 -10.40 1.49
CA ASP A 265 18.54 -9.58 1.80
C ASP A 265 17.72 -9.20 0.55
N ARG A 266 18.38 -8.95 -0.60
CA ARG A 266 17.78 -8.84 -1.95
C ARG A 266 18.81 -9.23 -3.01
N TRP A 267 18.46 -10.12 -3.94
CA TRP A 267 19.32 -10.42 -5.09
C TRP A 267 18.99 -9.47 -6.26
N PHE A 268 19.94 -8.61 -6.63
CA PHE A 268 19.78 -7.62 -7.71
C PHE A 268 20.67 -7.91 -8.91
N LEU A 269 20.11 -7.77 -10.12
CA LEU A 269 20.79 -8.02 -11.39
C LEU A 269 20.42 -6.95 -12.42
N ASP A 270 21.40 -6.45 -13.17
CA ASP A 270 21.15 -5.55 -14.30
C ASP A 270 20.90 -6.37 -15.57
N ARG A 271 19.81 -6.05 -16.27
CA ARG A 271 19.25 -6.80 -17.40
C ARG A 271 19.03 -5.87 -18.60
N ASN A 272 19.08 -6.42 -19.81
CA ASN A 272 18.68 -5.72 -21.04
C ASN A 272 17.53 -6.48 -21.69
N ILE A 273 16.36 -5.83 -21.78
CA ILE A 273 15.14 -6.39 -22.35
C ILE A 273 14.66 -5.43 -23.42
N ALA A 274 14.56 -5.93 -24.66
CA ALA A 274 14.15 -5.18 -25.85
C ALA A 274 14.93 -3.87 -26.10
N GLY A 275 16.19 -3.78 -25.64
CA GLY A 275 17.06 -2.60 -25.81
C GLY A 275 17.00 -1.58 -24.67
N SER A 276 16.14 -1.76 -23.67
CA SER A 276 16.13 -0.93 -22.45
C SER A 276 16.87 -1.61 -21.29
N ARG A 277 17.46 -0.81 -20.41
CA ARG A 277 18.08 -1.26 -19.16
C ARG A 277 17.03 -1.45 -18.07
N TRP A 278 17.00 -2.64 -17.50
CA TRP A 278 16.11 -3.00 -16.39
C TRP A 278 16.93 -3.50 -15.21
N LYS A 279 16.51 -3.17 -13.99
CA LYS A 279 17.04 -3.78 -12.77
C LYS A 279 16.06 -4.83 -12.28
N LEU A 280 16.48 -6.08 -12.26
CA LEU A 280 15.75 -7.20 -11.67
C LEU A 280 16.11 -7.29 -10.19
N GLY A 281 15.11 -7.22 -9.32
CA GLY A 281 15.18 -7.66 -7.94
C GLY A 281 14.43 -8.97 -7.76
N ILE A 282 15.07 -9.96 -7.16
CA ILE A 282 14.48 -11.24 -6.78
C ILE A 282 14.47 -11.33 -5.26
N ASN A 283 13.32 -11.73 -4.71
CA ASN A 283 13.12 -11.96 -3.29
C ASN A 283 12.35 -13.27 -3.09
N ALA A 284 12.68 -14.04 -2.06
CA ALA A 284 12.05 -15.31 -1.74
C ALA A 284 11.31 -15.21 -0.40
N HIS A 285 10.05 -15.64 -0.40
CA HIS A 285 9.21 -15.66 0.80
C HIS A 285 8.55 -17.02 1.00
N LEU A 286 8.71 -17.57 2.20
CA LEU A 286 7.95 -18.74 2.64
C LEU A 286 6.53 -18.29 3.01
N PHE A 287 5.55 -18.67 2.19
CA PHE A 287 4.14 -18.47 2.48
C PHE A 287 3.46 -19.83 2.55
N ALA A 288 2.68 -20.09 3.60
CA ALA A 288 1.91 -21.34 3.72
C ALA A 288 2.74 -22.65 3.65
N GLY A 289 4.03 -22.61 4.02
CA GLY A 289 4.94 -23.75 3.88
C GLY A 289 5.46 -23.99 2.45
N ARG A 290 5.20 -23.08 1.51
CA ARG A 290 5.70 -23.10 0.13
C ARG A 290 6.55 -21.87 -0.16
N LYS A 291 7.56 -22.00 -1.02
CA LYS A 291 8.43 -20.89 -1.41
C LYS A 291 7.85 -20.15 -2.61
N ILE A 292 7.61 -18.85 -2.44
CA ILE A 292 7.17 -17.95 -3.51
C ILE A 292 8.32 -17.00 -3.82
N LEU A 293 8.67 -16.91 -5.11
CA LEU A 293 9.58 -15.89 -5.63
C LEU A 293 8.79 -14.67 -6.09
N LEU A 294 9.13 -13.51 -5.53
CA LEU A 294 8.70 -12.22 -6.04
C LEU A 294 9.78 -11.69 -6.99
N LEU A 295 9.42 -11.52 -8.25
CA LEU A 295 10.25 -10.95 -9.30
C LEU A 295 9.81 -9.50 -9.52
N VAL A 296 10.74 -8.55 -9.50
CA VAL A 296 10.46 -7.13 -9.77
C VAL A 296 11.48 -6.58 -10.77
N TYR A 297 11.02 -6.15 -11.94
CA TYR A 297 11.82 -5.50 -12.95
C TYR A 297 11.51 -4.00 -12.98
N MET A 298 12.51 -3.15 -12.74
CA MET A 298 12.38 -1.68 -12.77
C MET A 298 13.13 -1.09 -13.97
N ASN A 299 12.47 -0.26 -14.78
CA ASN A 299 13.11 0.37 -15.95
C ASN A 299 14.06 1.49 -15.51
N ILE A 300 15.38 1.28 -15.64
CA ILE A 300 16.40 2.22 -15.15
C ILE A 300 16.41 3.49 -16.01
N ASP A 301 16.33 3.35 -17.34
CA ASP A 301 16.34 4.49 -18.28
C ASP A 301 15.20 5.48 -18.00
N SER A 302 14.02 4.97 -17.61
CA SER A 302 12.86 5.77 -17.24
C SER A 302 13.03 6.47 -15.89
N VAL A 303 13.69 5.83 -14.92
CA VAL A 303 14.00 6.43 -13.61
C VAL A 303 15.02 7.55 -13.79
N GLU A 304 16.10 7.29 -14.52
CA GLU A 304 17.13 8.29 -14.86
C GLU A 304 16.50 9.48 -15.61
N SER A 305 15.71 9.25 -16.66
CA SER A 305 15.05 10.32 -17.43
C SER A 305 14.08 11.16 -16.59
N GLN A 306 13.38 10.57 -15.61
CA GLN A 306 12.55 11.33 -14.67
C GLN A 306 13.38 12.14 -13.67
N MET A 307 14.51 11.58 -13.20
CA MET A 307 15.43 12.28 -12.31
C MET A 307 16.09 13.46 -13.02
N ASP A 308 16.48 13.31 -14.28
CA ASP A 308 17.03 14.37 -15.13
C ASP A 308 15.99 15.47 -15.40
N ARG A 309 14.74 15.12 -15.70
CA ARG A 309 13.65 16.10 -15.87
C ARG A 309 13.37 16.87 -14.58
N LEU A 310 13.39 16.20 -13.43
CA LEU A 310 13.19 16.82 -12.12
C LEU A 310 14.37 17.75 -11.76
N SER A 311 15.61 17.29 -11.99
CA SER A 311 16.84 18.06 -11.83
C SER A 311 16.82 19.31 -12.71
N THR A 312 16.54 19.15 -14.01
CA THR A 312 16.42 20.25 -14.98
C THR A 312 15.37 21.28 -14.58
N LYS A 313 14.16 20.83 -14.17
CA LYS A 313 13.08 21.73 -13.71
C LYS A 313 13.48 22.48 -12.43
N THR A 314 14.18 21.81 -11.52
CA THR A 314 14.70 22.42 -10.27
C THR A 314 15.80 23.44 -10.57
N GLY A 315 16.69 23.13 -11.52
CA GLY A 315 17.72 24.05 -12.02
C GLY A 315 17.13 25.31 -12.64
N TYR A 316 16.11 25.20 -13.49
CA TYR A 316 15.41 26.38 -14.03
C TYR A 316 14.71 27.21 -12.95
N MET A 317 14.09 26.58 -11.93
CA MET A 317 13.51 27.32 -10.81
C MET A 317 14.59 28.06 -9.98
N MET A 318 15.72 27.41 -9.69
CA MET A 318 16.84 28.03 -8.98
C MET A 318 17.44 29.20 -9.77
N LEU A 319 17.65 29.04 -11.09
CA LEU A 319 18.16 30.09 -11.96
C LEU A 319 17.18 31.27 -12.06
N GLY A 320 15.87 31.01 -12.12
CA GLY A 320 14.83 32.04 -12.07
C GLY A 320 14.85 32.85 -10.76
N ILE A 321 15.03 32.18 -9.62
CA ILE A 321 15.18 32.84 -8.31
C ILE A 321 16.45 33.72 -8.29
N ILE A 322 17.59 33.20 -8.74
CA ILE A 322 18.85 33.95 -8.79
C ILE A 322 18.71 35.18 -9.69
N ALA A 323 18.13 35.03 -10.89
CA ALA A 323 17.91 36.14 -11.81
C ALA A 323 16.99 37.23 -11.21
N ALA A 324 15.92 36.82 -10.51
CA ALA A 324 15.02 37.75 -9.81
C ALA A 324 15.74 38.51 -8.69
N PHE A 325 16.57 37.84 -7.88
CA PHE A 325 17.38 38.48 -6.85
C PHE A 325 18.38 39.49 -7.44
N VAL A 326 19.10 39.13 -8.51
CA VAL A 326 20.04 40.04 -9.19
C VAL A 326 19.31 41.26 -9.76
N ALA A 327 18.16 41.07 -10.43
CA ALA A 327 17.36 42.16 -10.96
C ALA A 327 16.85 43.11 -9.86
N LEU A 328 16.37 42.56 -8.73
CA LEU A 328 15.98 43.34 -7.55
C LEU A 328 17.15 44.12 -6.96
N THR A 329 18.33 43.51 -6.84
CA THR A 329 19.54 44.19 -6.34
C THR A 329 19.95 45.35 -7.27
N VAL A 330 19.95 45.15 -8.58
CA VAL A 330 20.27 46.21 -9.55
C VAL A 330 19.25 47.35 -9.48
N LEU A 331 17.95 47.05 -9.42
CA LEU A 331 16.90 48.05 -9.23
C LEU A 331 17.09 48.85 -7.93
N PHE A 332 17.35 48.16 -6.81
CA PHE A 332 17.58 48.77 -5.51
C PHE A 332 18.81 49.69 -5.52
N SER A 333 19.92 49.23 -6.12
CA SER A 333 21.13 50.06 -6.31
C SER A 333 20.84 51.31 -7.14
N ILE A 334 20.09 51.20 -8.25
CA ILE A 334 19.73 52.35 -9.09
C ILE A 334 18.88 53.37 -8.31
N VAL A 335 17.91 52.91 -7.52
CA VAL A 335 17.05 53.78 -6.69
C VAL A 335 17.89 54.52 -5.64
N ILE A 336 18.75 53.80 -4.90
CA ILE A 336 19.63 54.41 -3.90
C ILE A 336 20.64 55.37 -4.52
N SER A 337 21.28 55.00 -5.64
CA SER A 337 22.23 55.89 -6.34
C SER A 337 21.58 57.17 -6.82
N ARG A 338 20.33 57.13 -7.30
CA ARG A 338 19.56 58.33 -7.68
C ARG A 338 19.30 59.24 -6.48
N GLN A 339 18.85 58.70 -5.34
CA GLN A 339 18.63 59.50 -4.14
C GLN A 339 19.95 60.12 -3.62
N LEU A 340 21.04 59.34 -3.58
CA LEU A 340 22.38 59.83 -3.21
C LEU A 340 22.88 60.93 -4.15
N GLN A 341 22.68 60.82 -5.47
CA GLN A 341 23.07 61.89 -6.40
C GLN A 341 22.31 63.20 -6.16
N VAL A 342 21.01 63.15 -5.83
CA VAL A 342 20.23 64.34 -5.45
C VAL A 342 20.78 64.96 -4.16
N VAL A 343 21.12 64.13 -3.16
CA VAL A 343 21.73 64.59 -1.90
C VAL A 343 23.10 65.23 -2.15
N VAL A 344 24.00 64.59 -2.91
CA VAL A 344 25.32 65.13 -3.24
C VAL A 344 25.21 66.46 -3.99
N ARG A 345 24.30 66.57 -4.97
CA ARG A 345 24.06 67.81 -5.71
C ARG A 345 23.57 68.95 -4.81
N ARG A 346 22.68 68.66 -3.86
CA ARG A 346 22.21 69.64 -2.85
C ARG A 346 23.32 70.04 -1.88
N ILE A 347 24.20 69.11 -1.48
CA ILE A 347 25.38 69.41 -0.64
C ILE A 347 26.39 70.28 -1.40
N GLN A 348 26.61 70.05 -2.70
CA GLN A 348 27.47 70.91 -3.53
C GLN A 348 26.90 72.32 -3.67
N LEU A 349 25.60 72.47 -3.94
CA LEU A 349 24.94 73.79 -4.00
C LEU A 349 24.99 74.55 -2.66
N LEU A 350 24.88 73.85 -1.53
CA LEU A 350 25.11 74.42 -0.19
C LEU A 350 26.57 74.84 0.03
N LYS A 351 27.53 74.04 -0.43
CA LYS A 351 28.97 74.32 -0.33
C LYS A 351 29.38 75.54 -1.16
N ASP A 352 28.75 75.73 -2.31
CA ASP A 352 29.02 76.84 -3.24
C ASP A 352 28.27 78.14 -2.84
N LEU A 353 27.65 78.19 -1.65
CA LEU A 353 27.02 79.37 -1.02
C LEU A 353 25.90 80.04 -1.83
N LYS A 354 25.38 79.39 -2.87
CA LYS A 354 24.24 79.85 -3.69
C LYS A 354 22.89 79.59 -3.03
N VAL A 355 22.65 80.20 -1.87
CA VAL A 355 21.41 79.99 -1.09
C VAL A 355 20.15 80.48 -1.85
N SER A 356 20.28 81.45 -2.76
CA SER A 356 19.15 81.96 -3.56
C SER A 356 18.58 80.94 -4.56
N GLU A 357 19.40 80.06 -5.13
CA GLU A 357 18.93 79.01 -6.07
C GLU A 357 18.19 77.85 -5.36
N MET A 358 18.13 77.83 -4.02
CA MET A 358 17.29 76.88 -3.26
C MET A 358 15.88 77.42 -2.93
N ALA A 359 15.60 78.70 -3.18
CA ALA A 359 14.36 79.34 -2.76
C ALA A 359 13.28 79.43 -3.86
N GLU A 360 13.65 79.34 -5.14
CA GLU A 360 12.72 79.57 -6.28
C GLU A 360 12.06 78.31 -6.85
N ASP A 361 12.38 77.11 -6.34
CA ASP A 361 11.74 75.84 -6.76
C ASP A 361 10.81 75.27 -5.65
N VAL A 362 10.12 76.18 -4.96
CA VAL A 362 9.05 75.84 -4.00
C VAL A 362 7.70 76.05 -4.66
N ASP A 363 7.40 75.18 -5.62
CA ASP A 363 6.01 74.93 -6.03
C ASP A 363 5.70 73.44 -5.88
N GLY A 364 4.71 73.13 -5.03
CA GLY A 364 4.06 71.82 -4.93
C GLY A 364 4.94 70.58 -4.65
N HIS A 365 5.15 70.30 -3.36
CA HIS A 365 5.41 68.97 -2.72
C HIS A 365 6.69 68.85 -1.85
N ALA A 366 6.90 69.81 -0.96
CA ALA A 366 7.82 69.66 0.17
C ALA A 366 7.26 68.72 1.26
N TYR A 367 7.19 67.41 0.98
CA TYR A 367 7.18 66.42 2.07
C TYR A 367 8.54 66.44 2.77
N SER A 368 8.52 66.30 4.11
CA SER A 368 9.66 66.69 4.95
C SER A 368 10.84 65.73 4.83
N VAL A 369 11.79 66.07 3.95
CA VAL A 369 13.04 65.32 3.73
C VAL A 369 13.86 65.14 5.03
N VAL A 370 13.75 66.06 6.00
CA VAL A 370 14.41 65.92 7.32
C VAL A 370 13.68 64.89 8.19
N PHE A 371 12.35 64.82 8.10
CA PHE A 371 11.55 63.81 8.79
C PHE A 371 11.77 62.43 8.16
N GLU A 372 11.78 62.33 6.83
CA GLU A 372 12.11 61.09 6.11
C GLU A 372 13.54 60.62 6.37
N LEU A 373 14.55 61.52 6.43
CA LEU A 373 15.91 61.12 6.84
C LEU A 373 15.93 60.58 8.28
N ALA A 374 15.24 61.24 9.22
CA ALA A 374 15.18 60.79 10.60
C ALA A 374 14.43 59.45 10.73
N GLU A 375 13.37 59.24 9.96
CA GLU A 375 12.57 58.03 9.96
C GLU A 375 13.28 56.87 9.25
N LEU A 376 13.99 57.13 8.15
CA LEU A 376 14.83 56.17 7.45
C LEU A 376 16.07 55.80 8.28
N GLN A 377 16.68 56.74 9.01
CA GLN A 377 17.75 56.45 9.98
C GLN A 377 17.23 55.65 11.18
N LYS A 378 16.01 55.92 11.66
CA LYS A 378 15.35 55.16 12.73
C LYS A 378 14.97 53.75 12.27
N ALA A 379 14.46 53.60 11.04
CA ALA A 379 14.20 52.31 10.42
C ALA A 379 15.48 51.52 10.17
N PHE A 380 16.57 52.16 9.72
CA PHE A 380 17.87 51.53 9.52
C PHE A 380 18.50 51.08 10.84
N ASN A 381 18.40 51.88 11.90
CA ASN A 381 18.82 51.50 13.26
C ASN A 381 17.97 50.35 13.83
N SER A 382 16.66 50.35 13.59
CA SER A 382 15.78 49.24 13.97
C SER A 382 16.12 47.96 13.20
N MET A 383 16.35 48.07 11.88
CA MET A 383 16.72 46.95 11.02
C MET A 383 18.11 46.39 11.35
N THR A 384 19.09 47.23 11.67
CA THR A 384 20.40 46.77 12.17
C THR A 384 20.34 46.21 13.58
N ALA A 385 19.45 46.70 14.45
CA ALA A 385 19.20 46.07 15.75
C ALA A 385 18.61 44.66 15.59
N VAL A 386 17.56 44.50 14.75
CA VAL A 386 16.96 43.20 14.42
C VAL A 386 17.97 42.30 13.71
N PHE A 387 18.77 42.80 12.78
CA PHE A 387 19.81 42.03 12.09
C PHE A 387 20.95 41.62 13.05
N THR A 388 21.31 42.46 14.01
CA THR A 388 22.26 42.13 15.08
C THR A 388 21.68 41.11 16.04
N GLU A 389 20.40 41.18 16.38
CA GLU A 389 19.71 40.17 17.19
C GLU A 389 19.58 38.84 16.43
N PHE A 390 19.32 38.89 15.12
CA PHE A 390 19.27 37.73 14.24
C PHE A 390 20.65 37.08 14.11
N LEU A 391 21.72 37.88 13.89
CA LEU A 391 23.10 37.40 13.92
C LEU A 391 23.49 36.84 15.29
N LYS A 392 23.06 37.45 16.40
CA LYS A 392 23.27 36.91 17.76
C LYS A 392 22.51 35.61 17.99
N LYS A 393 21.25 35.48 17.53
CA LYS A 393 20.46 34.24 17.58
C LYS A 393 21.06 33.14 16.70
N ASN A 394 21.56 33.49 15.51
CA ASN A 394 22.19 32.55 14.58
C ASN A 394 23.57 32.11 15.08
N ALA A 395 24.36 33.03 15.66
CA ALA A 395 25.60 32.74 16.38
C ALA A 395 25.38 31.94 17.66
N ALA A 396 24.26 32.16 18.38
CA ALA A 396 23.88 31.36 19.54
C ALA A 396 23.42 29.95 19.12
N MET A 397 22.66 29.80 18.04
CA MET A 397 22.30 28.47 17.49
C MET A 397 23.52 27.71 16.99
N THR A 398 24.48 28.35 16.35
CA THR A 398 25.75 27.71 15.94
C THR A 398 26.70 27.44 17.11
N ARG A 399 26.67 28.23 18.20
CA ARG A 399 27.45 27.92 19.42
C ARG A 399 26.81 26.89 20.34
N LYS A 400 25.51 26.61 20.24
CA LYS A 400 24.83 25.63 21.13
C LYS A 400 24.85 24.18 20.64
N VAL A 401 25.67 23.87 19.63
CA VAL A 401 25.94 22.50 19.14
C VAL A 401 27.44 22.15 19.24
N VAL A 402 28.15 22.70 20.23
CA VAL A 402 29.44 22.16 20.70
C VAL A 402 29.51 22.29 22.23
N MET A 403 29.82 21.18 22.91
CA MET A 403 30.00 21.01 24.37
C MET A 403 28.74 21.03 25.26
N HIS A 404 28.14 19.85 25.43
CA HIS A 404 27.72 19.42 26.76
C HIS A 404 28.96 19.30 27.65
N SER A 405 28.99 19.99 28.79
CA SER A 405 29.81 19.64 29.95
C SER A 405 29.22 20.29 31.21
N GLU A 406 28.67 19.44 32.08
CA GLU A 406 28.56 19.48 33.56
C GLU A 406 28.59 20.82 34.33
N GLY A 407 27.71 21.00 35.34
CA GLY A 407 27.93 22.01 36.40
C GLY A 407 26.74 22.68 37.12
N VAL A 408 25.90 21.89 37.79
CA VAL A 408 25.11 22.16 39.05
C VAL A 408 24.98 23.60 39.64
N ALA A 409 23.73 23.93 40.07
CA ALA A 409 23.28 24.98 41.04
C ALA A 409 23.36 26.47 40.59
N GLN A 410 22.54 27.41 41.10
CA GLN A 410 21.61 27.42 42.26
C GLN A 410 20.43 28.40 42.03
N GLU A 411 19.37 28.33 42.84
CA GLU A 411 18.27 29.32 42.89
C GLU A 411 18.72 30.69 43.43
N VAL A 412 17.93 31.76 43.16
CA VAL A 412 17.28 32.61 44.20
C VAL A 412 16.35 33.66 43.56
N LYS A 413 15.13 33.74 44.10
CA LYS A 413 14.10 34.81 44.00
C LYS A 413 13.87 35.32 45.44
N PRO A 414 13.09 36.40 45.76
CA PRO A 414 12.36 37.37 44.95
C PRO A 414 12.48 38.83 45.51
N SER A 415 11.42 39.67 45.33
CA SER A 415 11.00 40.85 46.15
C SER A 415 11.39 42.26 45.66
N SER A 416 10.57 43.32 45.74
CA SER A 416 9.08 43.48 45.78
C SER A 416 8.68 44.98 45.65
N LYS A 417 7.37 45.26 45.40
CA LYS A 417 6.63 46.53 45.70
C LYS A 417 7.01 47.79 44.87
N LYS A 418 6.16 48.82 44.65
CA LYS A 418 4.78 49.21 45.05
C LYS A 418 4.22 50.12 43.90
N ILE A 419 2.99 49.97 43.36
CA ILE A 419 1.66 50.51 43.79
C ILE A 419 1.37 52.00 43.41
N VAL A 420 0.41 52.18 42.47
CA VAL A 420 -0.75 53.15 42.48
C VAL A 420 -0.46 54.64 42.11
N LYS A 421 -1.34 55.45 41.46
CA LYS A 421 -2.83 55.50 41.24
C LYS A 421 -3.23 56.28 39.96
N SER A 422 -4.45 56.05 39.42
CA SER A 422 -5.44 56.93 38.71
C SER A 422 -4.96 58.08 37.77
N THR A 423 -5.74 58.87 37.01
CA THR A 423 -7.19 59.23 36.92
C THR A 423 -7.36 59.99 35.57
N ASP A 424 -8.48 60.10 34.85
CA ASP A 424 -9.59 59.23 34.38
C ASP A 424 -10.33 60.01 33.25
N THR A 425 -11.24 59.40 32.45
CA THR A 425 -12.12 60.01 31.38
C THR A 425 -11.44 60.67 30.15
N GLU A 426 -12.02 60.68 28.93
CA GLU A 426 -13.36 60.25 28.42
C GLU A 426 -13.29 59.00 27.50
#